data_AF-A0AAV4QTI0-F1
#
_entry.id   AF-A0AAV4QTI0-F1
#
_cell.length_a   1.000
_cell.length_b   1.000
_cell.length_c   1.000
_cell.angle_alpha   90.00
_cell.angle_beta   90.00
_cell.angle_gamma   90.00
#
_symmetry.space_group_name_H-M   'P 1'
#
loop_
_entity.id
_entity.type
_entity.pdbx_description
1 polymer ?
#
loop_
_entity_poly.entity_id
_entity_poly.type
_entity_poly.pdbx_seq_one_letter_code
_entity_poly.pdbx_strand_id
1 'polypeptide(L)'
;MFNETFVFGVPYEQLRSRTIQFSVYDFDRFSRHDLIGQVLVRGLPDLCDISHDVEYTMDILGVPQVVILYVNTMPVVAVVISGKKVDLGEVMLSLCYLPTAGRLTVTIIKSRNLKVMDITGSSDPYVKVSLMCQGKRVKKKKTSVKKSTLNPVYNEALVFDVPAENIEDVTLVVKVIDYDRVGANEVMGCFAIGSSCIGLGRDHWIEMLDNPGNLLPEWYTLQETLSGLTVDTSTMAKSPPSKCISMR
;
A
#
# COMPACT_ATOMS: atom_id res chain seq x y z
N MET A 1 9.80 -0.04 -29.64
CA MET A 1 9.09 1.16 -30.10
C MET A 1 7.62 0.83 -30.04
N PHE A 2 6.85 1.48 -29.16
CA PHE A 2 5.44 1.10 -28.90
C PHE A 2 4.51 1.61 -30.00
N ASN A 3 4.61 2.89 -30.37
CA ASN A 3 3.79 3.52 -31.42
C ASN A 3 2.28 3.27 -31.24
N GLU A 4 1.80 3.43 -30.01
CA GLU A 4 0.41 3.23 -29.60
C GLU A 4 -0.20 4.56 -29.16
N THR A 5 -1.50 4.75 -29.45
CA THR A 5 -2.24 5.98 -29.11
C THR A 5 -3.36 5.67 -28.12
N PHE A 6 -3.42 6.44 -27.04
CA PHE A 6 -4.45 6.34 -26.00
C PHE A 6 -5.24 7.65 -25.94
N VAL A 7 -6.58 7.54 -25.89
CA VAL A 7 -7.50 8.70 -25.87
C VAL A 7 -8.25 8.74 -24.55
N PHE A 8 -8.21 9.89 -23.87
CA PHE A 8 -8.89 10.12 -22.60
C PHE A 8 -9.96 11.19 -22.76
N GLY A 9 -11.21 10.86 -22.48
CA GLY A 9 -12.33 11.81 -22.49
C GLY A 9 -12.34 12.66 -21.22
N VAL A 10 -11.52 13.71 -21.16
CA VAL A 10 -11.43 14.60 -19.98
C VAL A 10 -11.85 16.03 -20.36
N PRO A 11 -12.81 16.64 -19.64
CA PRO A 11 -13.16 18.04 -19.85
C PRO A 11 -11.95 18.97 -19.60
N TYR A 12 -11.77 19.97 -20.45
CA TYR A 12 -10.62 20.89 -20.40
C TYR A 12 -10.40 21.51 -19.01
N GLU A 13 -11.48 21.94 -18.35
CA GLU A 13 -11.45 22.55 -17.01
C GLU A 13 -10.88 21.61 -15.93
N GLN A 14 -10.99 20.30 -16.13
CA GLN A 14 -10.49 19.31 -15.18
C GLN A 14 -9.00 19.02 -15.36
N LEU A 15 -8.39 19.35 -16.51
CA LEU A 15 -7.01 19.02 -16.82
C LEU A 15 -6.01 19.59 -15.80
N ARG A 16 -6.29 20.77 -15.22
CA ARG A 16 -5.44 21.38 -14.19
C ARG A 16 -5.29 20.52 -12.93
N SER A 17 -6.32 19.74 -12.61
CA SER A 17 -6.34 18.85 -11.44
C SER A 17 -5.88 17.42 -11.74
N ARG A 18 -5.57 17.11 -13.00
CA ARG A 18 -5.20 15.78 -13.47
C ARG A 18 -3.70 15.67 -13.72
N THR A 19 -3.22 14.44 -13.63
CA THR A 19 -1.83 14.10 -13.92
C THR A 19 -1.81 12.87 -14.82
N ILE A 20 -0.86 12.80 -15.73
CA ILE A 20 -0.60 11.60 -16.52
C ILE A 20 0.51 10.81 -15.82
N GLN A 21 0.30 9.50 -15.69
CA GLN A 21 1.28 8.60 -15.12
C GLN A 21 1.67 7.56 -16.17
N PHE A 22 2.95 7.53 -16.54
CA PHE A 22 3.53 6.46 -17.33
C PHE A 22 4.30 5.53 -16.39
N SER A 23 4.02 4.23 -16.46
CA SER A 23 4.74 3.20 -15.69
C SER A 23 5.26 2.17 -16.67
N VAL A 24 6.58 2.00 -16.73
CA VAL A 24 7.24 1.06 -17.64
C VAL A 24 7.63 -0.17 -16.84
N TYR A 25 7.23 -1.34 -17.34
CA TYR A 25 7.49 -2.62 -16.69
C TYR A 25 8.34 -3.53 -17.58
N ASP A 26 9.19 -4.33 -16.94
CA ASP A 26 9.83 -5.50 -17.54
C ASP A 26 8.87 -6.69 -17.42
N PHE A 27 8.59 -7.33 -18.54
CA PHE A 27 7.63 -8.42 -18.60
C PHE A 27 8.30 -9.74 -18.20
N ASP A 28 7.74 -10.40 -17.19
CA ASP A 28 8.14 -11.76 -16.77
C ASP A 28 6.96 -12.72 -16.92
N ARG A 29 7.21 -13.87 -17.54
CA ARG A 29 6.22 -14.91 -17.81
C ARG A 29 5.86 -15.75 -16.58
N PHE A 30 6.80 -15.91 -15.65
CA PHE A 30 6.69 -16.84 -14.52
C PHE A 30 6.68 -16.13 -13.17
N SER A 31 6.96 -14.83 -13.15
CA SER A 31 6.93 -14.01 -11.95
C SER A 31 6.20 -12.69 -12.21
N ARG A 32 6.26 -11.74 -11.27
CA ARG A 32 5.60 -10.44 -11.45
C ARG A 32 6.48 -9.54 -12.28
N HIS A 33 5.84 -8.71 -13.10
CA HIS A 33 6.55 -7.73 -13.90
C HIS A 33 7.26 -6.72 -13.01
N ASP A 34 8.53 -6.49 -13.29
CA ASP A 34 9.34 -5.56 -12.52
C ASP A 34 9.11 -4.15 -13.04
N LEU A 35 8.82 -3.21 -12.15
CA LEU A 35 8.71 -1.80 -12.53
C LEU A 35 10.11 -1.28 -12.87
N ILE A 36 10.33 -0.93 -14.13
CA ILE A 36 11.58 -0.28 -14.58
C ILE A 36 11.60 1.17 -14.09
N GLY A 37 10.45 1.86 -14.18
CA GLY A 37 10.31 3.19 -13.61
C GLY A 37 8.99 3.87 -13.97
N GLN A 38 8.78 5.03 -13.36
CA GLN A 38 7.54 5.77 -13.50
C GLN A 38 7.80 7.26 -13.72
N VAL A 39 7.00 7.85 -14.60
CA VAL A 39 6.98 9.28 -14.89
C VAL A 39 5.61 9.83 -14.55
N LEU A 40 5.57 10.86 -13.69
CA LEU A 40 4.36 11.60 -13.37
C LEU A 40 4.43 13.00 -13.97
N VAL A 41 3.51 13.27 -14.90
CA VAL A 41 3.39 14.55 -15.59
C VAL A 41 2.26 15.36 -14.96
N ARG A 42 2.59 16.56 -14.47
CA ARG A 42 1.63 17.52 -13.87
C ARG A 42 1.58 18.79 -14.73
N GLY A 43 0.55 19.61 -14.50
CA GLY A 43 0.40 20.87 -15.25
C GLY A 43 0.02 20.63 -16.70
N LEU A 44 -0.85 19.64 -16.96
CA LEU A 44 -1.30 19.29 -18.33
C LEU A 44 -1.81 20.47 -19.15
N PRO A 45 -2.55 21.46 -18.60
CA PRO A 45 -2.98 22.63 -19.38
C PRO A 45 -1.82 23.48 -19.89
N ASP A 46 -0.70 23.49 -19.18
CA ASP A 46 0.50 24.25 -19.55
C ASP A 46 1.39 23.44 -20.53
N LEU A 47 1.09 22.16 -20.67
CA LEU A 47 1.82 21.16 -21.47
C LEU A 47 1.16 20.95 -22.85
N CYS A 48 -0.17 20.98 -22.90
CA CYS A 48 -0.94 20.76 -24.11
C CYS A 48 -1.16 22.07 -24.86
N ASP A 49 -0.57 22.19 -26.06
CA ASP A 49 -1.09 23.13 -27.05
C ASP A 49 -2.29 22.47 -27.74
N ILE A 50 -3.48 23.08 -27.65
CA ILE A 50 -4.69 22.54 -28.30
C ILE A 50 -4.56 22.59 -29.83
N SER A 51 -3.62 23.40 -30.34
CA SER A 51 -3.41 23.59 -31.77
C SER A 51 -2.35 22.66 -32.40
N HIS A 52 -1.51 21.99 -31.61
CA HIS A 52 -0.43 21.15 -32.13
C HIS A 52 -0.17 19.92 -31.26
N ASP A 53 0.27 18.83 -31.90
CA ASP A 53 0.80 17.67 -31.19
C ASP A 53 2.08 18.05 -30.44
N VAL A 54 2.21 17.58 -29.20
CA VAL A 54 3.40 17.84 -28.38
C VAL A 54 4.12 16.54 -28.06
N GLU A 55 5.40 16.47 -28.40
CA GLU A 55 6.26 15.31 -28.16
C GLU A 55 7.22 15.58 -26.99
N TYR A 56 7.38 14.59 -26.11
CA TYR A 56 8.25 14.66 -24.94
C TYR A 56 9.19 13.45 -24.89
N THR A 57 10.48 13.72 -24.67
CA THR A 57 11.45 12.67 -24.32
C THR A 57 11.85 12.82 -22.86
N MET A 58 11.81 11.72 -22.12
CA MET A 58 12.12 11.72 -20.70
C MET A 58 13.00 10.52 -20.34
N ASP A 59 14.03 10.77 -19.54
CA ASP A 59 14.88 9.71 -19.00
C ASP A 59 14.20 9.03 -17.81
N ILE A 60 14.27 7.70 -17.78
CA ILE A 60 13.86 6.90 -16.62
C ILE A 60 15.06 6.83 -15.68
N LEU A 61 15.09 7.68 -14.65
CA LEU A 61 16.22 7.81 -13.74
C LEU A 61 16.17 6.78 -12.59
N GLY A 62 17.37 6.37 -12.15
CA GLY A 62 17.59 5.39 -11.08
C GLY A 62 17.42 5.90 -9.63
N VAL A 63 17.05 7.17 -9.44
CA VAL A 63 16.72 7.77 -8.13
C VAL A 63 15.46 8.65 -8.24
N PRO A 64 14.58 8.71 -7.21
CA PRO A 64 13.47 9.65 -7.21
C PRO A 64 13.97 11.08 -7.25
N GLN A 65 13.61 11.83 -8.29
CA GLN A 65 13.99 13.23 -8.44
C GLN A 65 12.84 14.06 -9.01
N VAL A 66 12.73 15.30 -8.52
CA VAL A 66 11.90 16.33 -9.13
C VAL A 66 12.70 16.90 -10.30
N VAL A 67 12.20 16.71 -11.51
CA VAL A 67 12.82 17.22 -12.74
C VAL A 67 11.98 18.41 -13.22
N ILE A 68 12.63 19.56 -13.41
CA ILE A 68 12.00 20.71 -14.07
C ILE A 68 12.25 20.55 -15.57
N LEU A 69 11.18 20.29 -16.31
CA LEU A 69 11.16 20.32 -17.76
C LEU A 69 10.96 21.77 -18.22
N TYR A 70 11.53 22.15 -19.34
CA TYR A 70 11.25 23.45 -19.97
C TYR A 70 10.55 23.20 -21.30
N VAL A 71 9.35 23.78 -21.45
CA VAL A 71 8.56 23.70 -22.68
C VAL A 71 8.37 25.12 -23.20
N ASN A 72 8.86 25.41 -24.41
CA ASN A 72 8.73 26.75 -25.02
C ASN A 72 9.14 27.91 -24.08
N THR A 73 10.22 27.72 -23.30
CA THR A 73 10.73 28.66 -22.27
C THR A 73 9.94 28.70 -20.94
N MET A 74 8.89 27.89 -20.77
CA MET A 74 8.10 27.79 -19.54
C MET A 74 8.49 26.56 -18.70
N PRO A 75 8.62 26.66 -17.37
CA PRO A 75 8.94 25.53 -16.50
C PRO A 75 7.71 24.63 -16.26
N VAL A 76 7.87 23.33 -16.46
CA VAL A 76 6.88 22.29 -16.15
C VAL A 76 7.50 21.26 -15.21
N VAL A 77 6.77 20.87 -14.16
CA VAL A 77 7.29 19.95 -13.14
C VAL A 77 6.91 18.52 -13.51
N ALA A 78 7.91 17.69 -13.80
CA ALA A 78 7.74 16.26 -13.89
C ALA A 78 8.48 15.56 -12.75
N VAL A 79 7.81 14.60 -12.12
CA VAL A 79 8.41 13.80 -11.05
C VAL A 79 8.81 12.46 -11.66
N VAL A 80 10.12 12.22 -11.73
CA VAL A 80 10.67 10.92 -12.15
C VAL A 80 10.93 10.13 -10.88
N ILE A 81 10.20 9.04 -10.70
CA ILE A 81 10.36 8.16 -9.55
C ILE A 81 11.08 6.92 -10.04
N SER A 82 12.26 6.65 -9.47
CA SER A 82 12.95 5.40 -9.76
C SER A 82 12.20 4.22 -9.20
N GLY A 83 11.98 3.24 -10.08
CA GLY A 83 11.30 1.99 -9.79
C GLY A 83 12.18 0.91 -9.16
N LYS A 84 13.32 1.23 -8.50
CA LYS A 84 14.01 0.24 -7.67
C LYS A 84 13.11 -0.14 -6.49
N LYS A 85 12.19 -1.07 -6.76
CA LYS A 85 11.39 -1.79 -5.79
C LYS A 85 12.40 -2.55 -4.95
N VAL A 86 12.67 -2.04 -3.76
CA VAL A 86 13.36 -2.84 -2.75
C VAL A 86 12.45 -4.04 -2.52
N ASP A 87 12.91 -5.25 -2.85
CA ASP A 87 12.16 -6.46 -2.52
C ASP A 87 12.22 -6.63 -1.00
N LEU A 88 11.12 -6.28 -0.35
CA LEU A 88 10.97 -6.38 1.09
C LEU A 88 10.47 -7.77 1.52
N GLY A 89 10.05 -8.59 0.54
CA GLY A 89 9.43 -9.89 0.73
C GLY A 89 7.91 -9.86 0.76
N GLU A 90 7.33 -11.01 1.09
CA GLU A 90 5.88 -11.23 1.02
C GLU A 90 5.35 -11.92 2.27
N VAL A 91 4.07 -11.67 2.58
CA VAL A 91 3.35 -12.30 3.70
C VAL A 91 2.10 -12.99 3.17
N MET A 92 1.92 -14.25 3.52
CA MET A 92 0.68 -14.98 3.31
C MET A 92 -0.18 -14.91 4.58
N LEU A 93 -1.41 -14.43 4.45
CA LEU A 93 -2.37 -14.42 5.55
C LEU A 93 -3.75 -14.82 5.05
N SER A 94 -4.60 -15.26 5.98
CA SER A 94 -6.02 -15.48 5.69
C SER A 94 -6.92 -14.64 6.56
N LEU A 95 -8.05 -14.24 5.98
CA LEU A 95 -9.11 -13.51 6.67
C LEU A 95 -10.34 -14.40 6.84
N CYS A 96 -11.05 -14.21 7.94
CA CYS A 96 -12.32 -14.86 8.22
C CYS A 96 -13.13 -13.97 9.16
N TYR A 97 -14.35 -13.60 8.75
CA TYR A 97 -15.27 -12.82 9.57
C TYR A 97 -16.52 -13.62 9.92
N LEU A 98 -16.92 -13.57 11.19
CA LEU A 98 -18.16 -14.14 11.70
C LEU A 98 -19.06 -13.00 12.20
N PRO A 99 -20.02 -12.52 11.39
CA PRO A 99 -20.84 -11.35 11.72
C PRO A 99 -21.63 -11.50 13.03
N THR A 100 -22.26 -12.66 13.24
CA THR A 100 -23.07 -12.94 14.45
C THR A 100 -22.25 -12.89 15.74
N ALA A 101 -20.98 -13.27 15.68
CA ALA A 101 -20.07 -13.23 16.82
C ALA A 101 -19.29 -11.92 16.91
N GLY A 102 -19.43 -11.02 15.93
CA GLY A 102 -18.60 -9.82 15.78
C GLY A 102 -17.12 -10.14 15.80
N ARG A 103 -16.69 -11.21 15.12
CA ARG A 103 -15.33 -11.75 15.25
C ARG A 103 -14.59 -11.78 13.93
N LEU A 104 -13.52 -11.00 13.83
CA LEU A 104 -12.58 -10.97 12.71
C LEU A 104 -11.31 -11.73 13.08
N THR A 105 -10.99 -12.79 12.35
CA THR A 105 -9.78 -13.58 12.55
C THR A 105 -8.81 -13.34 11.40
N VAL A 106 -7.60 -12.88 11.75
CA VAL A 106 -6.49 -12.71 10.81
C VAL A 106 -5.45 -13.79 11.11
N THR A 107 -5.32 -14.79 10.25
CA THR A 107 -4.33 -15.86 10.44
C THR A 107 -3.08 -15.52 9.65
N ILE A 108 -1.98 -15.23 10.36
CA ILE A 108 -0.68 -15.04 9.73
C ILE A 108 -0.07 -16.43 9.50
N ILE A 109 0.14 -16.81 8.24
CA ILE A 109 0.54 -18.17 7.90
C ILE A 109 2.06 -18.25 7.78
N LYS A 110 2.64 -17.55 6.82
CA LYS A 110 4.09 -17.53 6.58
C LYS A 110 4.52 -16.29 5.81
N SER A 111 5.81 -16.01 5.80
CA SER A 111 6.43 -15.04 4.90
C SER A 111 7.50 -15.70 4.05
N ARG A 112 7.87 -15.05 2.95
CA ARG A 112 8.99 -15.50 2.11
C ARG A 112 9.80 -14.32 1.58
N ASN A 113 11.06 -14.60 1.28
CA ASN A 113 12.00 -13.66 0.68
C ASN A 113 12.06 -12.31 1.42
N LEU A 114 11.98 -12.34 2.75
CA LEU A 114 12.07 -11.12 3.55
C LEU A 114 13.45 -10.47 3.38
N LYS A 115 13.48 -9.14 3.38
CA LYS A 115 14.72 -8.37 3.32
C LYS A 115 15.61 -8.67 4.52
N VAL A 116 16.91 -8.82 4.29
CA VAL A 116 17.93 -8.88 5.35
C VAL A 116 18.03 -7.52 6.02
N MET A 117 17.86 -7.49 7.34
CA MET A 117 17.95 -6.27 8.15
C MET A 117 19.11 -6.33 9.14
N ASP A 118 19.49 -7.53 9.61
CA ASP A 118 20.65 -7.71 10.48
C ASP A 118 21.97 -7.81 9.70
N ILE A 119 23.04 -7.28 10.30
CA ILE A 119 24.43 -7.45 9.81
C ILE A 119 24.82 -8.94 9.70
N THR A 120 24.15 -9.82 10.45
CA THR A 120 24.39 -11.27 10.43
C THR A 120 23.95 -11.95 9.12
N GLY A 121 23.30 -11.22 8.21
CA GLY A 121 22.79 -11.78 6.96
C GLY A 121 21.39 -12.39 7.08
N SER A 122 20.66 -12.08 8.17
CA SER A 122 19.32 -12.59 8.45
C SER A 122 18.39 -11.53 9.05
N SER A 123 17.26 -11.96 9.61
CA SER A 123 16.33 -11.16 10.41
C SER A 123 15.63 -12.03 11.45
N ASP A 124 15.10 -11.40 12.48
CA ASP A 124 14.22 -11.93 13.51
C ASP A 124 12.75 -11.42 13.32
N PRO A 125 12.04 -11.79 12.24
CA PRO A 125 10.77 -11.17 11.89
C PRO A 125 9.60 -11.55 12.83
N TYR A 126 8.71 -10.59 13.05
CA TYR A 126 7.34 -10.80 13.52
C TYR A 126 6.35 -9.91 12.78
N VAL A 127 5.09 -10.33 12.73
CA VAL A 127 4.02 -9.57 12.07
C VAL A 127 3.16 -8.87 13.12
N LYS A 128 2.93 -7.57 12.94
CA LYS A 128 2.04 -6.75 13.75
C LYS A 128 0.83 -6.32 12.93
N VAL A 129 -0.36 -6.66 13.41
CA VAL A 129 -1.64 -6.26 12.82
C VAL A 129 -2.29 -5.20 13.70
N SER A 130 -2.57 -4.03 13.14
CA SER A 130 -3.25 -2.92 13.81
C SER A 130 -4.64 -2.74 13.22
N LEU A 131 -5.66 -2.83 14.06
CA LEU A 131 -7.03 -2.50 13.73
C LEU A 131 -7.20 -0.98 13.81
N MET A 132 -7.50 -0.36 12.69
CA MET A 132 -7.82 1.05 12.55
C MET A 132 -9.33 1.20 12.37
N CYS A 133 -9.91 2.22 12.98
CA CYS A 133 -11.30 2.63 12.74
C CYS A 133 -11.30 4.16 12.59
N GLN A 134 -11.85 4.67 11.48
CA GLN A 134 -11.88 6.12 11.17
C GLN A 134 -10.50 6.80 11.35
N GLY A 135 -9.45 6.18 10.83
CA GLY A 135 -8.07 6.68 10.90
C GLY A 135 -7.39 6.56 12.27
N LYS A 136 -8.09 6.13 13.33
CA LYS A 136 -7.53 5.94 14.67
C LYS A 136 -7.25 4.47 14.94
N ARG A 137 -6.12 4.19 15.57
CA ARG A 137 -5.76 2.82 15.97
C ARG A 137 -6.54 2.40 17.21
N VAL A 138 -7.39 1.38 17.08
CA VAL A 138 -8.23 0.85 18.16
C VAL A 138 -7.54 -0.30 18.89
N LYS A 139 -6.97 -1.26 18.16
CA LYS A 139 -6.32 -2.44 18.74
C LYS A 139 -5.07 -2.82 17.94
N LYS A 140 -4.12 -3.48 18.60
CA LYS A 140 -2.97 -4.10 17.94
C LYS A 140 -2.75 -5.51 18.49
N LYS A 141 -2.37 -6.44 17.62
CA LYS A 141 -1.90 -7.79 17.97
C LYS A 141 -0.65 -8.10 17.16
N LYS A 142 0.16 -9.03 17.64
CA LYS A 142 1.39 -9.46 16.96
C LYS A 142 1.59 -10.96 17.08
N THR A 143 2.33 -11.52 16.14
CA THR A 143 2.79 -12.91 16.20
C THR A 143 3.97 -13.08 17.16
N SER A 144 4.38 -14.32 17.37
CA SER A 144 5.70 -14.64 17.89
C SER A 144 6.81 -14.17 16.93
N VAL A 145 7.99 -13.91 17.49
CA VAL A 145 9.21 -13.61 16.76
C VAL A 145 9.82 -14.91 16.28
N LYS A 146 10.18 -14.99 14.99
CA LYS A 146 10.92 -16.13 14.43
C LYS A 146 12.36 -15.69 14.22
N LYS A 147 13.31 -16.40 14.80
CA LYS A 147 14.71 -15.97 14.82
C LYS A 147 15.47 -16.40 13.57
N SER A 148 16.37 -15.55 13.11
CA SER A 148 17.35 -15.82 12.05
C SER A 148 16.73 -16.52 10.84
N THR A 149 15.66 -15.93 10.29
CA THR A 149 14.97 -16.47 9.11
C THR A 149 14.35 -15.39 8.25
N LEU A 150 14.50 -15.54 6.93
CA LEU A 150 13.83 -14.72 5.92
C LEU A 150 12.56 -15.38 5.36
N ASN A 151 12.25 -16.59 5.82
CA ASN A 151 11.08 -17.39 5.40
C ASN A 151 10.32 -17.93 6.62
N PRO A 152 9.88 -17.07 7.55
CA PRO A 152 9.23 -17.50 8.77
C PRO A 152 7.88 -18.17 8.51
N VAL A 153 7.60 -19.24 9.26
CA VAL A 153 6.26 -19.86 9.35
C VAL A 153 5.69 -19.54 10.73
N TYR A 154 4.53 -18.88 10.74
CA TYR A 154 3.86 -18.42 11.97
C TYR A 154 2.71 -19.37 12.34
N ASN A 155 1.73 -19.55 11.44
CA ASN A 155 0.47 -20.25 11.69
C ASN A 155 -0.25 -19.73 12.96
N GLU A 156 -0.33 -18.40 13.10
CA GLU A 156 -0.87 -17.74 14.29
C GLU A 156 -2.14 -16.95 13.96
N ALA A 157 -3.23 -17.23 14.68
CA ALA A 157 -4.50 -16.54 14.53
C ALA A 157 -4.59 -15.32 15.47
N LEU A 158 -4.75 -14.14 14.88
CA LEU A 158 -4.95 -12.87 15.60
C LEU A 158 -6.43 -12.48 15.50
N VAL A 159 -7.14 -12.65 16.61
CA VAL A 159 -8.59 -12.40 16.68
C VAL A 159 -8.91 -10.98 17.14
N PHE A 160 -9.82 -10.29 16.46
CA PHE A 160 -10.32 -8.96 16.80
C PHE A 160 -11.85 -9.00 16.96
N ASP A 161 -12.35 -8.29 17.96
CA ASP A 161 -13.78 -8.10 18.16
C ASP A 161 -14.20 -6.87 17.34
N VAL A 162 -14.99 -7.10 16.29
CA VAL A 162 -15.49 -6.10 15.34
C VAL A 162 -16.99 -6.36 15.14
N PRO A 163 -17.87 -5.57 15.77
CA PRO A 163 -19.30 -5.62 15.50
C PRO A 163 -19.63 -5.44 14.02
N ALA A 164 -20.69 -6.07 13.53
CA ALA A 164 -21.08 -6.01 12.12
C ALA A 164 -21.34 -4.58 11.63
N GLU A 165 -21.89 -3.72 12.50
CA GLU A 165 -22.11 -2.30 12.23
C GLU A 165 -20.82 -1.48 12.02
N ASN A 166 -19.66 -1.97 12.45
CA ASN A 166 -18.38 -1.28 12.31
C ASN A 166 -17.47 -1.87 11.23
N ILE A 167 -17.84 -2.99 10.60
CA ILE A 167 -16.94 -3.73 9.71
C ILE A 167 -16.51 -2.92 8.48
N GLU A 168 -17.38 -2.03 8.00
CA GLU A 168 -17.10 -1.16 6.84
C GLU A 168 -16.13 -0.01 7.15
N ASP A 169 -16.11 0.46 8.41
CA ASP A 169 -15.27 1.57 8.87
C ASP A 169 -13.86 1.15 9.31
N VAL A 170 -13.61 -0.16 9.28
CA VAL A 170 -12.39 -0.76 9.80
C VAL A 170 -11.36 -0.98 8.69
N THR A 171 -10.10 -0.80 9.05
CA THR A 171 -8.96 -1.14 8.20
C THR A 171 -7.89 -1.84 9.03
N LEU A 172 -7.36 -2.94 8.51
CA LEU A 172 -6.19 -3.61 9.07
C LEU A 172 -4.93 -3.01 8.45
N VAL A 173 -4.01 -2.56 9.29
CA VAL A 173 -2.65 -2.20 8.89
C VAL A 173 -1.72 -3.31 9.36
N VAL A 174 -1.10 -4.00 8.41
CA VAL A 174 -0.18 -5.10 8.66
C VAL A 174 1.25 -4.62 8.44
N LYS A 175 2.14 -4.90 9.39
CA LYS A 175 3.56 -4.57 9.30
C LYS A 175 4.41 -5.78 9.65
N VAL A 176 5.42 -6.06 8.84
CA VAL A 176 6.52 -6.96 9.20
C VAL A 176 7.61 -6.12 9.85
N ILE A 177 8.08 -6.58 11.00
CA ILE A 177 9.01 -5.84 11.84
C ILE A 177 10.13 -6.81 12.19
N ASP A 178 11.36 -6.33 12.06
CA ASP A 178 12.52 -7.03 12.56
C ASP A 178 12.71 -6.77 14.05
N TYR A 179 12.95 -7.83 14.83
CA TYR A 179 13.14 -7.71 16.26
C TYR A 179 14.63 -7.63 16.62
N ASP A 180 15.06 -6.47 17.07
CA ASP A 180 16.40 -6.28 17.58
C ASP A 180 16.44 -6.53 19.09
N ARG A 181 17.29 -7.48 19.52
CA ARG A 181 17.55 -7.67 20.96
C ARG A 181 18.17 -6.42 21.58
N VAL A 182 19.02 -5.71 20.83
CA VAL A 182 19.71 -4.50 21.26
C VAL A 182 19.48 -3.43 20.20
N GLY A 183 18.67 -2.43 20.51
CA GLY A 183 18.30 -1.38 19.56
C GLY A 183 16.79 -1.18 19.47
N ALA A 184 16.37 -0.47 18.43
CA ALA A 184 14.96 -0.24 18.16
C ALA A 184 14.53 -1.12 17.00
N ASN A 185 13.47 -1.91 17.20
CA ASN A 185 12.88 -2.74 16.15
C ASN A 185 12.61 -1.95 14.86
N GLU A 186 13.07 -2.48 13.73
CA GLU A 186 12.91 -1.83 12.43
C GLU A 186 11.69 -2.36 11.66
N VAL A 187 10.93 -1.46 11.05
CA VAL A 187 9.83 -1.86 10.16
C VAL A 187 10.43 -2.25 8.81
N MET A 188 10.27 -3.52 8.44
CA MET A 188 10.73 -4.02 7.15
C MET A 188 9.79 -3.59 6.03
N GLY A 189 8.48 -3.73 6.24
CA GLY A 189 7.48 -3.31 5.26
C GLY A 189 6.06 -3.50 5.75
N CYS A 190 5.10 -3.02 4.95
CA CYS A 190 3.70 -2.97 5.34
C CYS A 190 2.72 -2.99 4.17
N PHE A 191 1.45 -3.24 4.49
CA PHE A 191 0.31 -3.11 3.59
C PHE A 191 -0.98 -2.91 4.41
N ALA A 192 -2.08 -2.55 3.75
CA ALA A 192 -3.38 -2.35 4.37
C ALA A 192 -4.47 -3.20 3.70
N ILE A 193 -5.48 -3.58 4.48
CA ILE A 193 -6.64 -4.38 4.05
C ILE A 193 -7.89 -3.76 4.68
N GLY A 194 -8.93 -3.52 3.89
CA GLY A 194 -10.19 -2.95 4.36
C GLY A 194 -11.04 -2.41 3.22
N SER A 195 -12.30 -2.08 3.51
CA SER A 195 -13.26 -1.60 2.49
C SER A 195 -12.83 -0.34 1.76
N SER A 196 -12.07 0.55 2.43
CA SER A 196 -11.56 1.82 1.88
C SER A 196 -10.20 1.69 1.17
N CYS A 197 -9.58 0.50 1.16
CA CYS A 197 -8.32 0.28 0.45
C CYS A 197 -8.55 0.19 -1.08
N ILE A 198 -7.46 0.11 -1.84
CA ILE A 198 -7.48 -0.07 -3.29
C ILE A 198 -6.72 -1.36 -3.65
N GLY A 199 -7.16 -2.05 -4.69
CA GLY A 199 -6.55 -3.28 -5.19
C GLY A 199 -6.73 -4.46 -4.23
N LEU A 200 -5.72 -5.34 -4.16
CA LEU A 200 -5.78 -6.61 -3.45
C LEU A 200 -6.28 -6.52 -2.00
N GLY A 201 -5.91 -5.46 -1.28
CA GLY A 201 -6.36 -5.25 0.11
C GLY A 201 -7.87 -5.03 0.24
N ARG A 202 -8.52 -4.46 -0.78
CA ARG A 202 -9.97 -4.30 -0.84
C ARG A 202 -10.64 -5.56 -1.37
N ASP A 203 -10.09 -6.13 -2.44
CA ASP A 203 -10.69 -7.29 -3.12
C ASP A 203 -10.78 -8.48 -2.15
N HIS A 204 -9.70 -8.79 -1.44
CA HIS A 204 -9.69 -9.84 -0.43
C HIS A 204 -10.61 -9.53 0.77
N TRP A 205 -10.79 -8.26 1.12
CA TRP A 205 -11.74 -7.86 2.18
C TRP A 205 -13.19 -8.11 1.77
N ILE A 206 -13.55 -7.74 0.54
CA ILE A 206 -14.89 -7.99 -0.02
C ILE A 206 -15.12 -9.50 -0.12
N GLU A 207 -14.15 -10.25 -0.63
CA GLU A 207 -14.26 -11.71 -0.75
C GLU A 207 -14.48 -12.38 0.61
N MET A 208 -13.81 -11.91 1.67
CA MET A 208 -14.03 -12.37 3.04
C MET A 208 -15.48 -12.11 3.51
N LEU A 209 -16.04 -10.94 3.19
CA LEU A 209 -17.41 -10.60 3.58
C LEU A 209 -18.46 -11.40 2.81
N ASP A 210 -18.20 -11.70 1.53
CA ASP A 210 -19.07 -12.52 0.69
C ASP A 210 -19.01 -14.01 1.06
N ASN A 211 -17.95 -14.44 1.74
CA ASN A 211 -17.71 -15.83 2.14
C ASN A 211 -17.52 -15.98 3.67
N PRO A 212 -18.53 -15.63 4.49
CA PRO A 212 -18.40 -15.62 5.94
C PRO A 212 -18.06 -17.03 6.47
N GLY A 213 -17.07 -17.11 7.36
CA GLY A 213 -16.61 -18.37 7.95
C GLY A 213 -15.55 -19.14 7.15
N ASN A 214 -15.33 -18.81 5.87
CA ASN A 214 -14.24 -19.40 5.09
C ASN A 214 -12.91 -18.75 5.43
N LEU A 215 -11.82 -19.52 5.33
CA LEU A 215 -10.45 -19.00 5.39
C LEU A 215 -10.01 -18.76 3.95
N LEU A 216 -9.68 -17.51 3.62
CA LEU A 216 -9.21 -17.11 2.30
C LEU A 216 -7.72 -16.75 2.39
N PRO A 217 -6.77 -17.63 2.04
CA PRO A 217 -5.34 -17.32 2.10
C PRO A 217 -4.90 -16.52 0.88
N GLU A 218 -4.21 -15.40 1.11
CA GLU A 218 -3.73 -14.52 0.04
C GLU A 218 -2.30 -14.03 0.31
N TRP A 219 -1.52 -13.79 -0.75
CA TRP A 219 -0.17 -13.26 -0.66
C TRP A 219 -0.14 -11.73 -0.81
N TYR A 220 0.55 -11.06 0.12
CA TYR A 220 0.77 -9.63 0.10
C TYR A 220 2.25 -9.30 -0.05
N THR A 221 2.57 -8.46 -1.03
CA THR A 221 3.90 -7.84 -1.16
C THR A 221 4.08 -6.76 -0.12
N LEU A 222 5.23 -6.74 0.54
CA LEU A 222 5.58 -5.68 1.46
C LEU A 222 5.96 -4.40 0.71
N GLN A 223 5.45 -3.27 1.20
CA GLN A 223 5.78 -1.94 0.71
C GLN A 223 6.49 -1.13 1.82
N GLU A 224 7.38 -0.22 1.44
CA GLU A 224 8.06 0.67 2.39
C GLU A 224 7.07 1.59 3.13
N THR A 225 6.04 2.06 2.40
CA THR A 225 5.00 2.95 2.90
C THR A 225 3.63 2.46 2.46
N LEU A 226 2.59 2.71 3.27
CA LEU A 226 1.20 2.42 2.91
C LEU A 226 0.74 3.36 1.80
N SER A 227 0.76 2.89 0.55
CA SER A 227 0.08 3.56 -0.56
C SER A 227 -1.41 3.17 -0.54
N GLY A 228 -2.33 4.13 -0.50
CA GLY A 228 -3.77 3.86 -0.71
C GLY A 228 -4.70 4.03 0.49
N LEU A 229 -4.24 4.61 1.60
CA LEU A 229 -5.17 5.23 2.57
C LEU A 229 -5.43 6.65 2.07
N THR A 230 -6.67 6.95 1.65
CA THR A 230 -7.13 8.33 1.51
C THR A 230 -7.11 8.98 2.89
N VAL A 231 -5.99 9.61 3.24
CA VAL A 231 -5.98 10.59 4.32
C VAL A 231 -6.56 11.85 3.70
N ASP A 232 -7.86 12.08 3.89
CA ASP A 232 -8.44 13.40 3.64
C ASP A 232 -7.76 14.38 4.60
N THR A 233 -6.75 15.09 4.09
CA THR A 233 -6.05 16.16 4.82
C THR A 233 -6.87 17.46 4.91
N SER A 234 -8.16 17.43 4.57
CA SER A 234 -9.04 18.61 4.51
C SER A 234 -10.02 18.71 5.69
N THR A 235 -9.61 18.41 6.93
CA THR A 235 -10.29 19.00 8.12
C THR A 235 -9.42 18.94 9.39
N MET A 236 -8.21 19.48 9.32
CA MET A 236 -7.55 20.03 10.51
C MET A 236 -8.16 21.40 10.84
N ALA A 237 -9.42 21.40 11.28
CA ALA A 237 -10.07 22.56 11.90
C ALA A 237 -11.06 22.09 12.97
N LYS A 238 -10.56 22.06 14.21
CA LYS A 238 -11.23 22.04 15.52
C LYS A 238 -12.76 21.85 15.51
N SER A 239 -13.22 20.70 15.98
CA SER A 239 -14.45 20.59 16.78
C SER A 239 -14.16 19.73 18.03
N PRO A 240 -14.76 20.04 19.19
CA PRO A 240 -14.45 19.37 20.45
C PRO A 240 -15.00 17.93 20.46
N PRO A 241 -14.42 17.01 21.26
CA PRO A 241 -14.88 15.63 21.31
C PRO A 241 -16.24 15.56 22.02
N SER A 242 -17.28 15.25 21.25
CA SER A 242 -18.52 14.69 21.76
C SER A 242 -18.24 13.32 22.38
N LYS A 243 -18.78 13.12 23.58
CA LYS A 243 -18.65 11.95 24.44
C LYS A 243 -18.83 10.63 23.69
N CYS A 244 -17.84 9.73 23.77
CA CYS A 244 -18.05 8.30 23.55
C CYS A 244 -17.50 7.48 24.72
N ILE A 245 -18.44 7.09 25.58
CA ILE A 245 -18.63 5.78 26.23
C ILE A 245 -17.47 5.21 27.05
N SER A 246 -17.73 5.13 28.37
CA SER A 246 -16.99 4.40 29.40
C SER A 246 -17.24 2.89 29.30
N MET A 247 -16.23 2.08 29.58
CA MET A 247 -16.43 0.71 30.07
C MET A 247 -15.50 0.43 31.25
N ARG A 248 -16.11 -0.11 32.32
CA ARG A 248 -15.43 -0.78 33.44
C ARG A 248 -14.95 -2.15 33.02
#